data_AF-A0A8R1DEZ0-F1
#
_entry.id   AF-A0A8R1DEZ0-F1
#
_cell.length_a   1.000
_cell.length_b   1.000
_cell.length_c   1.000
_cell.angle_alpha   90.00
_cell.angle_beta   90.00
_cell.angle_gamma   90.00
#
_symmetry.space_group_name_H-M   'P 1'
#
loop_
_entity.id
_entity.type
_entity.pdbx_description
1 polymer ?
#
loop_
_entity_poly.entity_id
_entity_poly.type
_entity_poly.pdbx_seq_one_letter_code
_entity_poly.pdbx_strand_id
1 'polypeptide(L)'
;MRSLFFFCLCVTVSGNENGFDYIEDSYRKYANKNTDPCDNFYRHACPLGSPDGLLFEVFSNFFKEKLEKLPNLLNQYSIAFDFREIEKLNGPIKQLADLYQDLCEKEGNTSLLLEQLEPYFSQFPNTCNGQACLLYIQKDPDCQRGADNLRGTIRRFPKIHESYSKFSKAFRKFLTVIKVLYVHVEENVQNGLQQTKYLLAEIKEIVHDWIKSTPWAINNNVEDATIAAISPTIIQENYTDTWRSSIEELGELDISYKECKSRYNNFEKANVLCFFLVAMKYNDLAPSEFFTETETFISHPYIGLSFENYYIAQHSQNMASKIGYVGFTIGHELSHILIKSTVGDYLTYFSKAAKVCIQNQFNSTCEEFKEESCVTGDHQLDDNGADILGAQLAYYVLERHFGDDLMEIHKSLGIPQQQLFFYAIAYMFCDVSIVSRFYDQKYCLQGNAGKTSINHDGTLDEHSADYTRVNAVMSQLPGFQKAFECSEDSRMITSATEQCDIYGKNAPENKRH
;
A
#
# COMPACT_ATOMS: atom_id res chain seq x y z
N MET A 1 3.90 -44.86 56.25
CA MET A 1 3.12 -43.67 55.82
C MET A 1 4.03 -42.75 55.04
N ARG A 2 3.97 -42.80 53.71
CA ARG A 2 4.52 -41.77 52.83
C ARG A 2 3.46 -41.53 51.76
N SER A 3 2.84 -40.36 51.82
CA SER A 3 1.81 -39.91 50.89
C SER A 3 2.45 -39.61 49.53
N LEU A 4 1.95 -40.25 48.47
CA LEU A 4 2.15 -39.79 47.10
C LEU A 4 1.16 -38.67 46.82
N PHE A 5 1.66 -37.46 46.56
CA PHE A 5 0.90 -36.41 45.89
C PHE A 5 1.10 -36.59 44.38
N PHE A 6 0.04 -37.00 43.69
CA PHE A 6 -0.06 -36.99 42.24
C PHE A 6 -0.35 -35.55 41.80
N PHE A 7 0.62 -34.87 41.21
CA PHE A 7 0.38 -33.61 40.50
C PHE A 7 -0.04 -33.94 39.07
N CYS A 8 -1.34 -33.83 38.77
CA CYS A 8 -1.81 -33.71 37.39
C CYS A 8 -1.35 -32.35 36.84
N LEU A 9 -0.32 -32.34 35.99
CA LEU A 9 -0.11 -31.23 35.06
C LEU A 9 -1.30 -31.22 34.10
N CYS A 10 -2.27 -30.33 34.36
CA CYS A 10 -3.12 -29.84 33.29
C CYS A 10 -2.22 -28.99 32.39
N VAL A 11 -1.82 -29.55 31.25
CA VAL A 11 -1.35 -28.75 30.13
C VAL A 11 -2.56 -27.92 29.69
N THR A 12 -2.64 -26.71 30.21
CA THR A 12 -3.46 -25.67 29.59
C THR A 12 -2.86 -25.44 28.21
N VAL A 13 -3.55 -25.92 27.17
CA VAL A 13 -3.35 -25.45 25.81
C VAL A 13 -3.66 -23.96 25.85
N SER A 14 -2.63 -23.14 25.96
CA SER A 14 -2.71 -21.72 25.64
C SER A 14 -3.17 -21.63 24.18
N GLY A 15 -4.24 -20.88 23.95
CA GLY A 15 -4.70 -20.59 22.59
C GLY A 15 -3.59 -19.95 21.77
N ASN A 16 -3.42 -20.46 20.55
CA ASN A 16 -2.54 -20.03 19.45
C ASN A 16 -1.53 -18.91 19.76
N GLU A 17 -0.28 -19.31 19.99
CA GLU A 17 0.91 -18.47 19.78
C GLU A 17 1.37 -18.45 18.30
N ASN A 18 0.63 -19.10 17.38
CA ASN A 18 1.00 -19.20 15.96
C ASN A 18 0.08 -18.30 15.12
N GLY A 19 0.67 -17.43 14.30
CA GLY A 19 -0.05 -16.68 13.27
C GLY A 19 -0.77 -17.62 12.28
N PHE A 20 -1.60 -17.06 11.40
CA PHE A 20 -2.34 -17.84 10.41
C PHE A 20 -1.60 -17.91 9.07
N ASP A 21 -1.83 -18.97 8.30
CA ASP A 21 -1.25 -19.13 6.96
C ASP A 21 -2.24 -18.61 5.93
N TYR A 22 -2.05 -17.36 5.50
CA TYR A 22 -2.95 -16.67 4.56
C TYR A 22 -3.20 -17.48 3.28
N ILE A 23 -2.18 -18.13 2.72
CA ILE A 23 -2.28 -18.82 1.43
C ILE A 23 -3.04 -20.13 1.58
N GLU A 24 -2.69 -20.94 2.59
CA GLU A 24 -3.40 -22.19 2.84
C GLU A 24 -4.87 -21.95 3.22
N ASP A 25 -5.12 -20.98 4.12
CA ASP A 25 -6.46 -20.64 4.58
C ASP A 25 -7.32 -20.07 3.44
N SER A 26 -6.73 -19.22 2.59
CA SER A 26 -7.41 -18.69 1.41
C SER A 26 -7.77 -19.78 0.42
N TYR A 27 -6.85 -20.72 0.16
CA TYR A 27 -7.12 -21.84 -0.72
C TYR A 27 -8.27 -22.72 -0.23
N ARG A 28 -8.30 -23.05 1.06
CA ARG A 28 -9.36 -23.87 1.64
C ARG A 28 -10.73 -23.20 1.54
N LYS A 29 -10.77 -21.88 1.71
CA LYS A 29 -12.02 -21.14 1.84
C LYS A 29 -12.57 -20.64 0.51
N TYR A 30 -11.70 -20.24 -0.43
CA TYR A 30 -12.12 -19.47 -1.60
C TYR A 30 -11.82 -20.12 -2.95
N ALA A 31 -10.89 -21.08 -3.06
CA ALA A 31 -10.65 -21.73 -4.35
C ALA A 31 -11.92 -22.45 -4.84
N ASN A 32 -12.42 -22.08 -6.01
CA ASN A 32 -13.66 -22.60 -6.56
C ASN A 32 -13.43 -23.92 -7.32
N LYS A 33 -13.74 -25.03 -6.64
CA LYS A 33 -13.59 -26.39 -7.17
C LYS A 33 -14.54 -26.75 -8.32
N ASN A 34 -15.49 -25.88 -8.65
CA ASN A 34 -16.40 -26.07 -9.78
C ASN A 34 -15.95 -25.37 -11.07
N THR A 35 -14.96 -24.48 -11.00
CA THR A 35 -14.34 -23.87 -12.18
C THR A 35 -13.11 -24.69 -12.55
N ASP A 36 -12.91 -24.99 -13.82
CA ASP A 36 -11.68 -25.64 -14.27
C ASP A 36 -10.51 -24.63 -14.28
N PRO A 37 -9.39 -24.86 -13.56
CA PRO A 37 -8.24 -23.97 -13.61
C PRO A 37 -7.63 -23.82 -15.01
N CYS A 38 -7.86 -24.79 -15.91
CA CYS A 38 -7.43 -24.75 -17.31
C CYS A 38 -8.36 -23.95 -18.23
N ASP A 39 -9.58 -23.64 -17.77
CA ASP A 39 -10.52 -22.76 -18.48
C ASP A 39 -10.36 -21.31 -18.05
N ASN A 40 -10.28 -21.00 -16.75
CA ASN A 40 -10.02 -19.65 -16.25
C ASN A 40 -9.41 -19.70 -14.84
N PHE A 41 -8.09 -19.56 -14.76
CA PHE A 41 -7.38 -19.69 -13.48
C PHE A 41 -7.74 -18.58 -12.49
N TYR A 42 -7.84 -17.33 -12.95
CA TYR A 42 -8.26 -16.23 -12.09
C TYR A 42 -9.61 -16.50 -11.44
N ARG A 43 -10.62 -16.98 -12.17
CA ARG A 43 -11.93 -17.30 -11.58
C ARG A 43 -11.96 -18.60 -10.79
N HIS A 44 -10.99 -19.48 -11.01
CA HIS A 44 -10.76 -20.62 -10.14
C HIS A 44 -10.22 -20.17 -8.76
N ALA A 45 -9.27 -19.23 -8.72
CA ALA A 45 -8.69 -18.72 -7.48
C ALA A 45 -9.53 -17.62 -6.80
N CYS A 46 -10.10 -16.71 -7.59
CA CYS A 46 -10.87 -15.52 -7.20
C CYS A 46 -12.33 -15.60 -7.74
N PRO A 47 -13.19 -16.48 -7.20
CA PRO A 47 -14.52 -16.69 -7.74
C PRO A 47 -15.45 -15.49 -7.56
N LEU A 48 -16.42 -15.35 -8.47
CA LEU A 48 -17.50 -14.37 -8.32
C LEU A 48 -18.26 -14.58 -7.00
N GLY A 49 -18.53 -13.48 -6.30
CA GLY A 49 -19.14 -13.51 -4.97
C GLY A 49 -18.18 -13.83 -3.82
N SER A 50 -16.87 -13.98 -4.08
CA SER A 50 -15.86 -13.86 -3.02
C SER A 50 -15.87 -12.45 -2.42
N PRO A 51 -15.33 -12.26 -1.20
CA PRO A 51 -15.12 -10.95 -0.63
C PRO A 51 -14.34 -10.03 -1.57
N ASP A 52 -14.77 -8.77 -1.69
CA ASP A 52 -14.03 -7.72 -2.39
C ASP A 52 -12.76 -7.42 -1.59
N GLY A 53 -11.62 -7.89 -2.06
CA GLY A 53 -10.37 -7.76 -1.34
C GLY A 53 -10.11 -8.94 -0.43
N LEU A 54 -9.58 -10.05 -0.98
CA LEU A 54 -9.30 -11.25 -0.21
C LEU A 54 -8.31 -10.97 0.92
N LEU A 55 -7.25 -10.22 0.61
CA LEU A 55 -6.25 -9.79 1.58
C LEU A 55 -6.91 -8.96 2.68
N PHE A 56 -7.75 -7.99 2.32
CA PHE A 56 -8.53 -7.22 3.28
C PHE A 56 -9.41 -8.10 4.15
N GLU A 57 -10.22 -8.99 3.58
CA GLU A 57 -11.15 -9.83 4.34
C GLU A 57 -10.42 -10.63 5.41
N VAL A 58 -9.30 -11.27 5.04
CA VAL A 58 -8.54 -12.11 5.96
C VAL A 58 -7.83 -11.27 7.02
N PHE A 59 -7.18 -10.17 6.63
CA PHE A 59 -6.40 -9.35 7.55
C PHE A 59 -7.25 -8.34 8.34
N SER A 60 -8.51 -8.06 7.96
CA SER A 60 -9.35 -7.03 8.60
C SER A 60 -9.55 -7.29 10.10
N ASN A 61 -9.86 -8.52 10.47
CA ASN A 61 -10.01 -8.91 11.88
C ASN A 61 -8.68 -8.86 12.62
N PHE A 62 -7.59 -9.28 11.96
CA PHE A 62 -6.25 -9.19 12.51
C PHE A 62 -5.87 -7.74 12.81
N PHE A 63 -5.97 -6.83 11.83
CA PHE A 63 -5.72 -5.41 12.03
C PHE A 63 -6.63 -4.84 13.09
N LYS A 64 -7.92 -5.17 13.10
CA LYS A 64 -8.86 -4.69 14.12
C LYS A 64 -8.39 -5.09 15.52
N GLU A 65 -8.04 -6.35 15.76
CA GLU A 65 -7.56 -6.83 17.05
C GLU A 65 -6.29 -6.11 17.50
N LYS A 66 -5.29 -5.99 16.61
CA LYS A 66 -4.05 -5.27 16.93
C LYS A 66 -4.31 -3.80 17.22
N LEU A 67 -5.18 -3.18 16.41
CA LEU A 67 -5.58 -1.79 16.55
C LEU A 67 -6.62 -1.56 17.65
N GLU A 68 -7.05 -2.53 18.45
CA GLU A 68 -7.86 -2.25 19.65
C GLU A 68 -7.00 -1.67 20.79
N LYS A 69 -5.72 -2.04 20.84
CA LYS A 69 -4.76 -1.53 21.84
C LYS A 69 -4.28 -0.11 21.52
N LEU A 70 -4.11 0.20 20.24
CA LEU A 70 -3.54 1.46 19.76
C LEU A 70 -4.38 2.73 20.04
N PRO A 71 -5.73 2.73 20.00
CA PRO A 71 -6.56 3.87 20.37
C PRO A 71 -6.17 4.43 21.72
N ASN A 72 -5.84 3.57 22.70
CA ASN A 72 -5.40 4.02 24.02
C ASN A 72 -4.07 4.79 23.95
N LEU A 73 -3.14 4.35 23.09
CA LEU A 73 -1.88 5.06 22.86
C LEU A 73 -2.13 6.40 22.16
N LEU A 74 -2.87 6.43 21.05
CA LEU A 74 -3.13 7.69 20.33
C LEU A 74 -3.97 8.67 21.15
N ASN A 75 -4.86 8.18 22.01
CA ASN A 75 -5.68 9.01 22.90
C ASN A 75 -4.86 9.76 23.96
N GLN A 76 -3.60 9.36 24.22
CA GLN A 76 -2.72 10.10 25.12
C GLN A 76 -2.27 11.46 24.53
N TYR A 77 -2.34 11.59 23.20
CA TYR A 77 -2.10 12.82 22.46
C TYR A 77 -3.43 13.54 22.23
N SER A 78 -3.59 14.69 22.90
CA SER A 78 -4.80 15.51 22.81
C SER A 78 -5.10 15.97 21.39
N ILE A 79 -4.07 16.28 20.59
CA ILE A 79 -4.26 16.66 19.18
C ILE A 79 -4.87 15.51 18.38
N ALA A 80 -4.41 14.27 18.57
CA ALA A 80 -4.94 13.10 17.86
C ALA A 80 -6.34 12.71 18.36
N PHE A 81 -6.58 12.85 19.67
CA PHE A 81 -7.90 12.60 20.27
C PHE A 81 -8.96 13.57 19.73
N ASP A 82 -8.69 14.88 19.81
CA ASP A 82 -9.64 15.91 19.38
C ASP A 82 -9.81 15.95 17.85
N PHE A 83 -8.79 15.56 17.09
CA PHE A 83 -8.82 15.58 15.63
C PHE A 83 -9.99 14.77 15.02
N ARG A 84 -10.45 13.71 15.69
CA ARG A 84 -11.60 12.90 15.25
C ARG A 84 -12.89 13.71 15.11
N GLU A 85 -13.06 14.74 15.94
CA GLU A 85 -14.19 15.64 15.84
C GLU A 85 -13.89 16.82 14.92
N ILE A 86 -12.64 17.33 14.95
CA ILE A 86 -12.21 18.44 14.07
C ILE A 86 -12.33 18.05 12.60
N GLU A 87 -11.96 16.82 12.22
CA GLU A 87 -11.93 16.38 10.83
C GLU A 87 -13.31 16.25 10.19
N LYS A 88 -14.37 16.12 11.00
CA LYS A 88 -15.77 16.09 10.56
C LYS A 88 -16.31 17.48 10.21
N LEU A 89 -15.54 18.54 10.51
CA LEU A 89 -15.96 19.92 10.33
C LEU A 89 -15.56 20.45 8.96
N ASN A 90 -16.43 21.29 8.39
CA ASN A 90 -16.20 21.94 7.09
C ASN A 90 -15.27 23.16 7.22
N GLY A 91 -14.00 22.90 7.57
CA GLY A 91 -12.96 23.91 7.74
C GLY A 91 -13.07 24.71 9.04
N PRO A 92 -12.13 25.64 9.31
CA PRO A 92 -12.02 26.28 10.62
C PRO A 92 -12.88 27.55 10.76
N ILE A 93 -13.38 28.10 9.64
CA ILE A 93 -13.92 29.47 9.59
C ILE A 93 -15.11 29.66 10.54
N LYS A 94 -16.07 28.72 10.50
CA LYS A 94 -17.27 28.81 11.34
C LYS A 94 -16.88 28.74 12.82
N GLN A 95 -16.01 27.80 13.17
CA GLN A 95 -15.64 27.48 14.54
C GLN A 95 -14.80 28.57 15.18
N LEU A 96 -13.93 29.23 14.41
CA LEU A 96 -13.19 30.39 14.90
C LEU A 96 -14.13 31.58 15.20
N ALA A 97 -15.13 31.80 14.36
CA ALA A 97 -16.15 32.83 14.59
C ALA A 97 -17.05 32.48 15.79
N ASP A 98 -17.49 31.22 15.89
CA ASP A 98 -18.31 30.74 17.01
C ASP A 98 -17.52 30.85 18.33
N LEU A 99 -16.22 30.50 18.35
CA LEU A 99 -15.35 30.68 19.50
C LEU A 99 -15.24 32.15 19.93
N TYR A 100 -15.06 33.07 18.97
CA TYR A 100 -15.06 34.50 19.27
C TYR A 100 -16.37 34.94 19.92
N GLN A 101 -17.50 34.52 19.37
CA GLN A 101 -18.83 34.86 19.89
C GLN A 101 -18.99 34.37 21.33
N ASP A 102 -18.65 33.11 21.61
CA ASP A 102 -18.71 32.55 22.96
C ASP A 102 -17.82 33.29 23.95
N LEU A 103 -16.61 33.67 23.55
CA LEU A 103 -15.70 34.44 24.40
C LEU A 103 -16.28 35.83 24.66
N CYS A 104 -16.83 36.50 23.65
CA CYS A 104 -17.45 37.81 23.81
C CYS A 104 -18.67 37.77 24.74
N GLU A 105 -19.59 36.81 24.54
CA GLU A 105 -20.82 36.68 25.32
C GLU A 105 -20.56 36.35 26.79
N LYS A 106 -19.44 35.66 27.07
CA LYS A 106 -19.05 35.24 28.43
C LYS A 106 -18.04 36.17 29.09
N GLU A 107 -17.79 37.35 28.52
CA GLU A 107 -16.75 38.29 28.98
C GLU A 107 -15.35 37.64 29.08
N GLY A 108 -15.09 36.66 28.21
CA GLY A 108 -13.80 35.99 28.05
C GLY A 108 -12.78 36.82 27.27
N ASN A 109 -11.57 36.28 27.14
CA ASN A 109 -10.45 37.00 26.53
C ASN A 109 -10.49 36.93 24.99
N THR A 110 -11.29 37.80 24.36
CA THR A 110 -11.33 37.95 22.90
C THR A 110 -10.03 38.51 22.31
N SER A 111 -9.25 39.30 23.08
CA SER A 111 -7.94 39.82 22.64
C SER A 111 -7.00 38.69 22.27
N LEU A 112 -6.87 37.72 23.16
CA LEU A 112 -5.95 36.59 22.98
C LEU A 112 -6.23 35.85 21.66
N LEU A 113 -7.50 35.59 21.36
CA LEU A 113 -7.92 34.95 20.11
C LEU A 113 -7.51 35.80 18.89
N LEU A 114 -7.85 37.08 18.91
CA LEU A 114 -7.62 37.98 17.78
C LEU A 114 -6.11 38.18 17.55
N GLU A 115 -5.32 38.34 18.61
CA GLU A 115 -3.85 38.46 18.55
C GLU A 115 -3.19 37.24 17.94
N GLN A 116 -3.68 36.03 18.24
CA GLN A 116 -3.16 34.80 17.65
C GLN A 116 -3.53 34.62 16.17
N LEU A 117 -4.67 35.17 15.75
CA LEU A 117 -5.15 35.10 14.36
C LEU A 117 -4.59 36.22 13.48
N GLU A 118 -4.23 37.36 14.07
CA GLU A 118 -3.75 38.56 13.38
C GLU A 118 -2.61 38.29 12.38
N PRO A 119 -1.55 37.50 12.70
CA PRO A 119 -0.45 37.26 11.77
C PRO A 119 -0.87 36.59 10.46
N TYR A 120 -2.00 35.91 10.46
CA TYR A 120 -2.50 35.15 9.32
C TYR A 120 -3.55 35.93 8.53
N PHE A 121 -4.41 36.70 9.20
CA PHE A 121 -5.56 37.33 8.54
C PHE A 121 -5.49 38.86 8.46
N SER A 122 -4.35 39.46 8.81
CA SER A 122 -4.10 40.90 8.67
C SER A 122 -3.36 41.22 7.38
N GLN A 123 -3.77 42.29 6.69
CA GLN A 123 -3.03 42.78 5.51
C GLN A 123 -1.68 43.41 5.90
N PHE A 124 -1.53 43.85 7.15
CA PHE A 124 -0.35 44.56 7.66
C PHE A 124 -0.04 44.16 9.12
N PRO A 125 0.39 42.91 9.38
CA PRO A 125 0.52 42.38 10.75
C PRO A 125 1.44 43.19 11.67
N ASN A 126 2.39 43.95 11.09
CA ASN A 126 3.40 44.72 11.84
C ASN A 126 3.04 46.21 12.02
N THR A 127 1.97 46.74 11.41
CA THR A 127 1.63 48.19 11.42
C THR A 127 0.13 48.45 11.51
N CYS A 128 -0.61 47.51 12.10
CA CYS A 128 -2.04 47.43 11.91
C CYS A 128 -2.82 48.53 12.66
N ASN A 129 -3.60 49.34 11.92
CA ASN A 129 -4.54 50.34 12.46
C ASN A 129 -5.94 50.19 11.84
N GLY A 130 -6.98 50.18 12.67
CA GLY A 130 -8.38 50.23 12.22
C GLY A 130 -8.91 48.94 11.60
N GLN A 131 -9.70 49.04 10.52
CA GLN A 131 -10.39 47.91 9.87
C GLN A 131 -9.47 46.92 9.16
N ALA A 132 -8.17 47.23 9.06
CA ALA A 132 -7.16 46.34 8.50
C ALA A 132 -6.76 45.20 9.47
N CYS A 133 -7.20 45.27 10.74
CA CYS A 133 -6.81 44.35 11.82
C CYS A 133 -7.95 43.48 12.29
N LEU A 134 -7.67 42.49 13.12
CA LEU A 134 -8.68 41.78 13.89
C LEU A 134 -8.94 42.44 15.25
N LEU A 135 -7.95 43.10 15.87
CA LEU A 135 -8.10 43.69 17.20
C LEU A 135 -9.20 44.78 17.31
N TYR A 136 -9.62 45.43 16.22
CA TYR A 136 -10.67 46.46 16.30
C TYR A 136 -12.04 45.89 16.72
N ILE A 137 -12.31 44.61 16.47
CA ILE A 137 -13.56 43.95 16.91
C ILE A 137 -13.48 43.46 18.36
N GLN A 138 -12.34 43.55 19.05
CA GLN A 138 -12.19 43.02 20.42
C GLN A 138 -13.28 43.51 21.39
N LYS A 139 -13.65 44.79 21.30
CA LYS A 139 -14.60 45.46 22.20
C LYS A 139 -15.96 45.75 21.54
N ASP A 140 -16.30 45.04 20.46
CA ASP A 140 -17.61 45.21 19.84
C ASP A 140 -18.70 44.79 20.85
N PRO A 141 -19.65 45.68 21.22
CA PRO A 141 -20.71 45.35 22.17
C PRO A 141 -21.74 44.35 21.61
N ASP A 142 -21.70 44.07 20.31
CA ASP A 142 -22.54 43.08 19.64
C ASP A 142 -21.66 41.89 19.20
N CYS A 143 -21.66 40.84 20.03
CA CYS A 143 -20.83 39.66 19.82
C CYS A 143 -21.11 38.94 18.51
N GLN A 144 -22.37 38.93 18.05
CA GLN A 144 -22.76 38.33 16.78
C GLN A 144 -22.17 39.11 15.61
N ARG A 145 -22.28 40.44 15.64
CA ARG A 145 -21.66 41.31 14.63
C ARG A 145 -20.14 41.17 14.60
N GLY A 146 -19.48 41.11 15.77
CA GLY A 146 -18.05 40.86 15.86
C GLY A 146 -17.66 39.51 15.23
N ALA A 147 -18.41 38.44 15.51
CA ALA A 147 -18.19 37.12 14.93
C ALA A 147 -18.39 37.09 13.41
N ASP A 148 -19.42 37.77 12.90
CA ASP A 148 -19.67 37.87 11.47
C ASP A 148 -18.59 38.68 10.74
N ASN A 149 -18.05 39.73 11.37
CA ASN A 149 -16.88 40.45 10.87
C ASN A 149 -15.64 39.54 10.80
N LEU A 150 -15.34 38.78 11.87
CA LEU A 150 -14.22 37.83 11.87
C LEU A 150 -14.37 36.79 10.76
N ARG A 151 -15.56 36.20 10.63
CA ARG A 151 -15.91 35.24 9.56
C ARG A 151 -15.70 35.85 8.17
N GLY A 152 -16.13 37.09 7.98
CA GLY A 152 -15.96 37.86 6.74
C GLY A 152 -14.49 38.10 6.42
N THR A 153 -13.66 38.44 7.41
CA THR A 153 -12.23 38.64 7.25
C THR A 153 -11.51 37.35 6.87
N ILE A 154 -11.73 36.26 7.61
CA ILE A 154 -11.08 34.96 7.32
C ILE A 154 -11.38 34.49 5.89
N ARG A 155 -12.62 34.67 5.40
CA ARG A 155 -13.03 34.29 4.03
C ARG A 155 -12.25 35.02 2.92
N ARG A 156 -11.63 36.18 3.21
CA ARG A 156 -10.82 36.92 2.23
C ARG A 156 -9.44 36.31 2.00
N PHE A 157 -9.05 35.30 2.76
CA PHE A 157 -7.73 34.66 2.68
C PHE A 157 -7.82 33.17 2.27
N PRO A 158 -8.14 32.87 1.00
CA PRO A 158 -8.35 31.49 0.54
C PRO A 158 -7.10 30.60 0.68
N LYS A 159 -5.89 31.16 0.55
CA LYS A 159 -4.63 30.42 0.70
C LYS A 159 -4.48 29.78 2.08
N ILE A 160 -4.99 30.43 3.13
CA ILE A 160 -4.92 29.90 4.50
C ILE A 160 -5.87 28.71 4.66
N HIS A 161 -7.04 28.77 4.03
CA HIS A 161 -7.95 27.63 4.00
C HIS A 161 -7.34 26.43 3.27
N GLU A 162 -6.63 26.68 2.16
CA GLU A 162 -5.89 25.66 1.43
C GLU A 162 -4.79 25.03 2.30
N SER A 163 -3.95 25.84 2.95
CA SER A 163 -2.92 25.39 3.90
C SER A 163 -3.49 24.52 5.01
N TYR A 164 -4.55 24.98 5.68
CA TYR A 164 -5.24 24.21 6.72
C TYR A 164 -5.76 22.86 6.18
N SER A 165 -6.38 22.87 4.99
CA SER A 165 -6.91 21.64 4.39
C SER A 165 -5.80 20.65 4.02
N LYS A 166 -4.68 21.15 3.47
CA LYS A 166 -3.50 20.33 3.17
C LYS A 166 -2.94 19.69 4.44
N PHE A 167 -2.73 20.48 5.50
CA PHE A 167 -2.27 19.97 6.78
C PHE A 167 -3.24 18.95 7.38
N SER A 168 -4.54 19.23 7.40
CA SER A 168 -5.56 18.31 7.93
C SER A 168 -5.54 16.96 7.20
N LYS A 169 -5.41 16.98 5.86
CA LYS A 169 -5.24 15.75 5.07
C LYS A 169 -3.93 15.04 5.42
N ALA A 170 -2.81 15.76 5.48
CA ALA A 170 -1.51 15.21 5.85
C ALA A 170 -1.51 14.59 7.24
N PHE A 171 -2.12 15.26 8.22
CA PHE A 171 -2.25 14.77 9.60
C PHE A 171 -3.10 13.50 9.69
N ARG A 172 -4.21 13.41 8.94
CA ARG A 172 -4.98 12.15 8.82
C ARG A 172 -4.12 11.01 8.26
N LYS A 173 -3.36 11.28 7.19
CA LYS A 173 -2.43 10.30 6.61
C LYS A 173 -1.40 9.88 7.65
N PHE A 174 -0.78 10.84 8.33
CA PHE A 174 0.21 10.61 9.38
C PHE A 174 -0.31 9.73 10.52
N LEU A 175 -1.52 10.00 11.04
CA LEU A 175 -2.14 9.12 12.04
C LEU A 175 -2.41 7.70 11.52
N THR A 176 -2.67 7.55 10.21
CA THR A 176 -2.87 6.24 9.58
C THR A 176 -1.57 5.47 9.46
N VAL A 177 -0.48 6.15 9.08
CA VAL A 177 0.88 5.59 9.03
C VAL A 177 1.31 5.07 10.39
N ILE A 178 1.10 5.86 11.46
CA ILE A 178 1.39 5.41 12.83
C ILE A 178 0.64 4.12 13.18
N LYS A 179 -0.61 3.96 12.70
CA LYS A 179 -1.39 2.74 12.92
C LYS A 179 -0.81 1.53 12.21
N VAL A 180 -0.45 1.66 10.94
CA VAL A 180 0.13 0.57 10.15
C VAL A 180 1.50 0.17 10.70
N LEU A 181 2.35 1.15 11.01
CA LEU A 181 3.66 0.91 11.60
C LEU A 181 3.57 0.27 12.99
N TYR A 182 2.57 0.64 13.80
CA TYR A 182 2.32 -0.02 15.08
C TYR A 182 2.05 -1.51 14.90
N VAL A 183 1.28 -1.91 13.89
CA VAL A 183 0.99 -3.32 13.61
C VAL A 183 2.27 -4.08 13.22
N HIS A 184 3.17 -3.47 12.43
CA HIS A 184 4.49 -4.06 12.14
C HIS A 184 5.31 -4.30 13.41
N VAL A 185 5.35 -3.30 14.30
CA VAL A 185 6.13 -3.36 15.55
C VAL A 185 5.53 -4.38 16.52
N GLU A 186 4.20 -4.40 16.67
CA GLU A 186 3.52 -5.29 17.62
C GLU A 186 3.58 -6.76 17.18
N GLU A 187 3.39 -7.02 15.88
CA GLU A 187 3.51 -8.37 15.32
C GLU A 187 4.96 -8.85 15.22
N ASN A 188 5.94 -7.94 15.32
CA ASN A 188 7.36 -8.23 15.22
C ASN A 188 7.69 -9.06 13.96
N VAL A 189 7.38 -8.49 12.79
CA VAL A 189 7.59 -9.14 11.47
C VAL A 189 9.06 -9.21 11.03
N GLN A 190 10.00 -9.17 11.97
CA GLN A 190 11.45 -9.17 11.70
C GLN A 190 11.93 -10.45 11.00
N ASN A 191 11.34 -11.61 11.35
CA ASN A 191 11.66 -12.86 10.66
C ASN A 191 11.13 -12.83 9.21
N GLY A 192 9.93 -12.31 9.00
CA GLY A 192 9.37 -12.09 7.66
C GLY A 192 10.24 -11.17 6.79
N LEU A 193 10.69 -10.05 7.37
CA LEU A 193 11.63 -9.13 6.72
C LEU A 193 12.95 -9.83 6.33
N GLN A 194 13.52 -10.62 7.24
CA GLN A 194 14.77 -11.33 6.98
C GLN A 194 14.61 -12.39 5.86
N GLN A 195 13.50 -13.10 5.83
CA GLN A 195 13.17 -14.05 4.76
C GLN A 195 12.99 -13.34 3.40
N THR A 196 12.33 -12.19 3.41
CA THR A 196 12.19 -11.32 2.22
C THR A 196 13.56 -10.90 1.67
N LYS A 197 14.50 -10.52 2.54
CA LYS A 197 15.87 -10.17 2.13
C LYS A 197 16.62 -11.34 1.50
N TYR A 198 16.41 -12.56 2.01
CA TYR A 198 16.99 -13.76 1.41
C TYR A 198 16.41 -14.03 0.01
N LEU A 199 15.09 -13.93 -0.16
CA LEU A 199 14.45 -14.06 -1.47
C LEU A 199 14.96 -13.01 -2.47
N LEU A 200 15.10 -11.74 -2.05
CA LEU A 200 15.70 -10.70 -2.91
C LEU A 200 17.12 -11.06 -3.32
N ALA A 201 17.95 -11.55 -2.41
CA ALA A 201 19.32 -11.95 -2.72
C ALA A 201 19.35 -13.08 -3.77
N GLU A 202 18.51 -14.11 -3.61
CA GLU A 202 18.40 -15.21 -4.57
C GLU A 202 17.91 -14.73 -5.95
N ILE A 203 16.88 -13.88 -5.98
CA ILE A 203 16.36 -13.29 -7.23
C ILE A 203 17.45 -12.46 -7.94
N LYS A 204 18.24 -11.70 -7.19
CA LYS A 204 19.36 -10.91 -7.74
C LYS A 204 20.45 -11.79 -8.34
N GLU A 205 20.78 -12.92 -7.72
CA GLU A 205 21.72 -13.89 -8.32
C GLU A 205 21.22 -14.37 -9.68
N ILE A 206 19.96 -14.80 -9.75
CA ILE A 206 19.33 -15.32 -10.97
C ILE A 206 19.36 -14.26 -12.07
N VAL A 207 18.91 -13.05 -11.75
CA VAL A 207 18.79 -12.00 -12.77
C VAL A 207 20.16 -11.53 -13.26
N HIS A 208 21.20 -11.54 -12.40
CA HIS A 208 22.57 -11.25 -12.82
C HIS A 208 23.05 -12.25 -13.89
N ASP A 209 22.78 -13.53 -13.70
CA ASP A 209 23.15 -14.58 -14.66
C ASP A 209 22.31 -14.51 -15.93
N TRP A 210 21.03 -14.17 -15.82
CA TRP A 210 20.16 -13.96 -16.97
C TRP A 210 20.63 -12.77 -17.80
N ILE A 211 20.93 -11.62 -17.20
CA ILE A 211 21.44 -10.44 -17.92
C ILE A 211 22.71 -10.78 -18.72
N LYS A 212 23.67 -11.47 -18.10
CA LYS A 212 24.93 -11.87 -18.76
C LYS A 212 24.74 -12.84 -19.93
N SER A 213 23.62 -13.56 -19.95
CA SER A 213 23.29 -14.50 -21.03
C SER A 213 22.27 -13.94 -22.03
N THR A 214 21.81 -12.71 -21.84
CA THR A 214 20.74 -12.10 -22.64
C THR A 214 21.27 -11.58 -23.97
N PRO A 215 20.85 -12.14 -25.13
CA PRO A 215 21.40 -11.76 -26.43
C PRO A 215 21.25 -10.28 -26.79
N TRP A 216 20.07 -9.66 -26.57
CA TRP A 216 19.89 -8.23 -26.84
C TRP A 216 20.73 -7.35 -25.91
N ALA A 217 20.99 -7.76 -24.68
CA ALA A 217 21.81 -7.00 -23.74
C ALA A 217 23.27 -7.00 -24.22
N ILE A 218 23.78 -8.20 -24.57
CA ILE A 218 25.12 -8.41 -25.14
C ILE A 218 25.33 -7.64 -26.43
N ASN A 219 24.39 -7.77 -27.38
CA ASN A 219 24.53 -7.13 -28.69
C ASN A 219 24.48 -5.59 -28.63
N ASN A 220 24.00 -5.03 -27.52
CA ASN A 220 23.93 -3.59 -27.30
C ASN A 220 24.93 -3.09 -26.23
N ASN A 221 25.76 -3.97 -25.66
CA ASN A 221 26.75 -3.66 -24.61
C ASN A 221 26.13 -2.94 -23.40
N VAL A 222 25.00 -3.44 -22.89
CA VAL A 222 24.28 -2.83 -21.74
C VAL A 222 24.23 -3.73 -20.50
N GLU A 223 24.93 -4.86 -20.49
CA GLU A 223 24.92 -5.84 -19.39
C GLU A 223 25.43 -5.21 -18.09
N ASP A 224 26.61 -4.58 -18.13
CA ASP A 224 27.24 -3.96 -16.95
C ASP A 224 26.38 -2.82 -16.38
N ALA A 225 25.80 -1.99 -17.25
CA ALA A 225 24.91 -0.90 -16.84
C ALA A 225 23.61 -1.43 -16.21
N THR A 226 23.04 -2.50 -16.78
CA THR A 226 21.83 -3.16 -16.25
C THR A 226 22.12 -3.77 -14.88
N ILE A 227 23.23 -4.49 -14.73
CA ILE A 227 23.66 -5.07 -13.44
C ILE A 227 23.91 -3.96 -12.41
N ALA A 228 24.54 -2.85 -12.80
CA ALA A 228 24.80 -1.72 -11.91
C ALA A 228 23.50 -1.08 -11.39
N ALA A 229 22.42 -1.08 -12.20
CA ALA A 229 21.12 -0.53 -11.80
C ALA A 229 20.41 -1.40 -10.75
N ILE A 230 20.56 -2.71 -10.80
CA ILE A 230 19.89 -3.62 -9.84
C ILE A 230 20.74 -3.98 -8.62
N SER A 231 22.07 -3.91 -8.73
CA SER A 231 22.99 -4.32 -7.66
C SER A 231 22.79 -3.61 -6.32
N PRO A 232 22.49 -2.29 -6.25
CA PRO A 232 22.34 -1.61 -4.96
C PRO A 232 20.96 -1.84 -4.31
N THR A 233 20.02 -2.51 -4.98
CA THR A 233 18.65 -2.67 -4.49
C THR A 233 18.59 -3.40 -3.15
N ILE A 234 17.78 -2.89 -2.23
CA ILE A 234 17.62 -3.42 -0.87
C ILE A 234 16.16 -3.33 -0.41
N ILE A 235 15.76 -4.23 0.50
CA ILE A 235 14.47 -4.15 1.18
C ILE A 235 14.52 -3.05 2.24
N GLN A 236 13.51 -2.18 2.26
CA GLN A 236 13.34 -1.17 3.29
C GLN A 236 13.00 -1.82 4.65
N GLU A 237 13.77 -1.53 5.70
CA GLU A 237 13.71 -2.29 6.97
C GLU A 237 13.41 -1.48 8.24
N ASN A 238 13.31 -0.15 8.15
CA ASN A 238 13.36 0.73 9.33
C ASN A 238 12.00 1.01 10.01
N TYR A 239 11.00 0.13 9.89
CA TYR A 239 9.64 0.40 10.39
C TYR A 239 9.58 0.73 11.90
N THR A 240 10.39 0.08 12.73
CA THR A 240 10.43 0.37 14.18
C THR A 240 10.96 1.76 14.47
N ASP A 241 12.01 2.17 13.77
CA ASP A 241 12.61 3.50 13.96
C ASP A 241 11.70 4.57 13.36
N THR A 242 11.10 4.33 12.19
CA THR A 242 10.09 5.22 11.60
C THR A 242 8.88 5.37 12.51
N TRP A 243 8.40 4.29 13.15
CA TRP A 243 7.31 4.36 14.10
C TRP A 243 7.66 5.23 15.30
N ARG A 244 8.85 5.02 15.88
CA ARG A 244 9.34 5.82 17.01
C ARG A 244 9.42 7.30 16.66
N SER A 245 10.05 7.64 15.53
CA SER A 245 10.14 9.03 15.05
C SER A 245 8.77 9.65 14.80
N SER A 246 7.81 8.88 14.26
CA SER A 246 6.44 9.36 14.04
C SER A 246 5.70 9.62 15.36
N ILE A 247 5.92 8.80 16.39
CA ILE A 247 5.36 9.03 17.72
C ILE A 247 6.00 10.25 18.40
N GLU A 248 7.31 10.47 18.21
CA GLU A 248 8.02 11.66 18.70
C GLU A 248 7.48 12.94 18.04
N GLU A 249 7.35 12.94 16.71
CA GLU A 249 6.77 14.05 15.95
C GLU A 249 5.30 14.34 16.36
N LEU A 250 4.48 13.30 16.56
CA LEU A 250 3.14 13.47 17.11
C LEU A 250 3.17 14.12 18.50
N GLY A 251 4.16 13.78 19.32
CA GLY A 251 4.40 14.41 20.62
C GLY A 251 4.71 15.90 20.52
N GLU A 252 5.54 16.31 19.56
CA GLU A 252 5.88 17.72 19.35
C GLU A 252 4.66 18.55 18.90
N LEU A 253 3.85 17.99 17.99
CA LEU A 253 2.59 18.61 17.57
C LEU A 253 1.61 18.72 18.74
N ASP A 254 1.53 17.69 19.58
CA ASP A 254 0.66 17.65 20.75
C ASP A 254 1.08 18.65 21.84
N ILE A 255 2.38 18.87 22.05
CA ILE A 255 2.87 19.92 22.96
C ILE A 255 2.38 21.30 22.50
N SER A 256 2.60 21.64 21.22
CA SER A 256 2.15 22.93 20.67
C SER A 256 0.62 23.09 20.79
N TYR A 257 -0.12 22.00 20.58
CA TYR A 257 -1.57 21.97 20.70
C TYR A 257 -2.05 22.17 22.16
N LYS A 258 -1.47 21.45 23.13
CA LYS A 258 -1.78 21.56 24.56
C LYS A 258 -1.41 22.93 25.12
N GLU A 259 -0.27 23.49 24.71
CA GLU A 259 0.14 24.85 25.06
C GLU A 259 -0.94 25.86 24.65
N CYS A 260 -1.48 25.74 23.44
CA CYS A 260 -2.60 26.57 23.00
C CYS A 260 -3.85 26.35 23.87
N LYS A 261 -4.28 25.09 24.09
CA LYS A 261 -5.49 24.78 24.87
C LYS A 261 -5.44 25.32 26.30
N SER A 262 -4.27 25.27 26.94
CA SER A 262 -4.09 25.75 28.31
C SER A 262 -4.39 27.25 28.46
N ARG A 263 -4.12 28.06 27.43
CA ARG A 263 -4.43 29.51 27.42
C ARG A 263 -5.92 29.80 27.40
N TYR A 264 -6.74 28.83 27.02
CA TYR A 264 -8.21 28.90 26.99
C TYR A 264 -8.85 28.05 28.09
N ASN A 265 -8.13 27.71 29.17
CA ASN A 265 -8.62 26.87 30.25
C ASN A 265 -9.18 25.52 29.76
N ASN A 266 -8.61 24.96 28.68
CA ASN A 266 -9.08 23.74 28.03
C ASN A 266 -10.53 23.81 27.52
N PHE A 267 -10.99 25.00 27.14
CA PHE A 267 -12.31 25.17 26.53
C PHE A 267 -12.39 24.41 25.20
N GLU A 268 -13.33 23.46 25.09
CA GLU A 268 -13.45 22.55 23.95
C GLU A 268 -13.60 23.28 22.60
N LYS A 269 -14.31 24.42 22.56
CA LYS A 269 -14.46 25.21 21.34
C LYS A 269 -13.13 25.82 20.85
N ALA A 270 -12.10 25.87 21.68
CA ALA A 270 -10.76 26.30 21.28
C ALA A 270 -9.96 25.22 20.53
N ASN A 271 -10.43 23.96 20.50
CA ASN A 271 -9.73 22.87 19.82
C ASN A 271 -9.43 23.19 18.34
N VAL A 272 -10.39 23.77 17.61
CA VAL A 272 -10.20 24.12 16.20
C VAL A 272 -9.19 25.26 16.01
N LEU A 273 -9.19 26.26 16.91
CA LEU A 273 -8.16 27.30 16.91
C LEU A 273 -6.78 26.68 17.14
N CYS A 274 -6.64 25.84 18.15
CA CYS A 274 -5.35 25.26 18.49
C CYS A 274 -4.81 24.35 17.39
N PHE A 275 -5.67 23.55 16.75
CA PHE A 275 -5.29 22.77 15.58
C PHE A 275 -4.94 23.67 14.39
N PHE A 276 -5.69 24.76 14.17
CA PHE A 276 -5.37 25.75 13.14
C PHE A 276 -3.98 26.38 13.34
N LEU A 277 -3.65 26.80 14.56
CA LEU A 277 -2.35 27.40 14.86
C LEU A 277 -1.19 26.40 14.68
N VAL A 278 -1.39 25.13 15.06
CA VAL A 278 -0.44 24.05 14.76
C VAL A 278 -0.29 23.90 13.25
N ALA A 279 -1.40 23.80 12.50
CA ALA A 279 -1.37 23.67 11.05
C ALA A 279 -0.62 24.81 10.35
N MET A 280 -0.77 26.06 10.84
CA MET A 280 -0.06 27.20 10.27
C MET A 280 1.43 27.23 10.66
N LYS A 281 1.78 26.75 11.86
CA LYS A 281 3.18 26.67 12.32
C LYS A 281 3.94 25.54 11.62
N TYR A 282 3.26 24.42 11.35
CA TYR A 282 3.81 23.20 10.76
C TYR A 282 3.20 22.94 9.38
N ASN A 283 3.06 23.98 8.55
CA ASN A 283 2.39 23.89 7.24
C ASN A 283 3.12 22.96 6.24
N ASP A 284 4.36 22.60 6.54
CA ASP A 284 5.18 21.67 5.77
C ASP A 284 5.25 20.28 6.41
N LEU A 285 4.20 19.87 7.14
CA LEU A 285 4.05 18.48 7.58
C LEU A 285 3.96 17.59 6.33
N ALA A 286 5.12 17.15 5.85
CA ALA A 286 5.21 16.00 5.00
C ALA A 286 4.88 14.81 5.90
N PRO A 287 3.78 14.07 5.65
CA PRO A 287 3.68 12.74 6.21
C PRO A 287 5.01 12.07 5.87
N SER A 288 5.71 11.47 6.84
CA SER A 288 7.01 10.85 6.58
C SER A 288 6.91 10.10 5.26
N GLU A 289 7.72 10.49 4.26
CA GLU A 289 7.68 9.92 2.90
C GLU A 289 7.75 8.39 2.95
N PHE A 290 8.26 7.87 4.06
CA PHE A 290 8.38 6.46 4.37
C PHE A 290 7.12 5.62 4.18
N PHE A 291 5.90 6.18 4.30
CA PHE A 291 4.68 5.46 3.91
C PHE A 291 3.55 6.47 3.69
N THR A 292 3.15 6.75 2.45
CA THR A 292 1.79 7.25 2.20
C THR A 292 0.84 6.17 1.73
N GLU A 293 1.39 4.99 1.42
CA GLU A 293 0.68 3.89 0.78
C GLU A 293 1.08 2.61 1.50
N THR A 294 0.11 1.78 1.85
CA THR A 294 0.35 0.38 2.27
C THR A 294 0.66 -0.49 1.06
N GLU A 295 1.16 0.12 0.00
CA GLU A 295 1.33 -0.47 -1.30
C GLU A 295 2.82 -0.78 -1.45
N THR A 296 3.07 -1.86 -2.18
CA THR A 296 4.41 -2.26 -2.56
C THR A 296 4.93 -1.24 -3.57
N PHE A 297 6.20 -0.84 -3.46
CA PHE A 297 6.78 0.11 -4.40
C PHE A 297 8.28 -0.09 -4.58
N ILE A 298 8.78 0.47 -5.67
CA ILE A 298 10.20 0.68 -5.93
C ILE A 298 10.52 2.19 -5.89
N SER A 299 11.45 2.58 -5.01
CA SER A 299 12.08 3.90 -5.02
C SER A 299 13.58 3.69 -4.91
N HIS A 300 14.24 3.53 -6.05
CA HIS A 300 15.63 3.10 -6.13
C HIS A 300 16.55 3.86 -5.15
N PRO A 301 17.36 3.16 -4.33
CA PRO A 301 17.61 1.71 -4.34
C PRO A 301 16.66 0.89 -3.44
N TYR A 302 15.59 1.45 -2.90
CA TYR A 302 14.73 0.78 -1.93
C TYR A 302 13.54 0.09 -2.59
N ILE A 303 13.29 -1.15 -2.20
CA ILE A 303 12.03 -1.87 -2.42
C ILE A 303 11.27 -1.85 -1.10
N GLY A 304 10.10 -1.20 -1.10
CA GLY A 304 9.16 -1.19 0.02
C GLY A 304 8.09 -2.24 -0.20
N LEU A 305 7.82 -3.06 0.82
CA LEU A 305 6.70 -4.02 0.77
C LEU A 305 5.67 -3.68 1.86
N SER A 306 4.43 -4.11 1.62
CA SER A 306 3.36 -3.99 2.61
C SER A 306 3.56 -4.91 3.83
N PHE A 307 2.81 -4.66 4.90
CA PHE A 307 2.81 -5.50 6.11
C PHE A 307 2.56 -6.98 5.79
N GLU A 308 1.61 -7.24 4.90
CA GLU A 308 1.12 -8.57 4.59
C GLU A 308 2.19 -9.40 3.90
N ASN A 309 3.05 -8.79 3.08
CA ASN A 309 4.21 -9.48 2.51
C ASN A 309 5.15 -10.00 3.61
N TYR A 310 5.47 -9.18 4.60
CA TYR A 310 6.31 -9.61 5.72
C TYR A 310 5.59 -10.64 6.61
N TYR A 311 4.29 -10.46 6.86
CA TYR A 311 3.48 -11.41 7.61
C TYR A 311 3.44 -12.79 6.92
N ILE A 312 3.18 -12.82 5.61
CA ILE A 312 3.11 -14.03 4.79
C ILE A 312 4.47 -14.71 4.73
N ALA A 313 5.56 -13.96 4.54
CA ALA A 313 6.92 -14.50 4.62
C ALA A 313 7.19 -15.17 5.98
N GLN A 314 6.72 -14.57 7.07
CA GLN A 314 6.93 -15.08 8.42
C GLN A 314 6.10 -16.34 8.72
N HIS A 315 4.82 -16.32 8.38
CA HIS A 315 3.84 -17.29 8.91
C HIS A 315 3.43 -18.38 7.92
N SER A 316 3.66 -18.19 6.61
CA SER A 316 3.42 -19.27 5.66
C SER A 316 4.34 -20.44 5.96
N GLN A 317 3.80 -21.65 6.09
CA GLN A 317 4.64 -22.81 6.42
C GLN A 317 5.38 -23.34 5.19
N ASN A 318 4.79 -23.17 4.02
CA ASN A 318 5.29 -23.71 2.77
C ASN A 318 6.16 -22.70 2.00
N MET A 319 7.31 -23.14 1.51
CA MET A 319 8.17 -22.31 0.68
C MET A 319 7.53 -21.95 -0.67
N ALA A 320 6.71 -22.84 -1.27
CA ALA A 320 5.99 -22.54 -2.50
C ALA A 320 5.03 -21.36 -2.33
N SER A 321 4.35 -21.26 -1.18
CA SER A 321 3.50 -20.12 -0.82
C SER A 321 4.31 -18.82 -0.71
N LYS A 322 5.47 -18.87 -0.04
CA LYS A 322 6.35 -17.69 0.13
C LYS A 322 6.92 -17.20 -1.19
N ILE A 323 7.42 -18.12 -2.01
CA ILE A 323 8.00 -17.78 -3.31
C ILE A 323 6.90 -17.26 -4.24
N GLY A 324 5.74 -17.91 -4.29
CA GLY A 324 4.63 -17.51 -5.15
C GLY A 324 4.01 -16.18 -4.74
N TYR A 325 3.93 -15.87 -3.45
CA TYR A 325 3.42 -14.57 -3.01
C TYR A 325 4.55 -13.52 -2.96
N VAL A 326 5.45 -13.64 -1.99
CA VAL A 326 6.47 -12.64 -1.67
C VAL A 326 7.60 -12.63 -2.70
N GLY A 327 8.00 -13.80 -3.20
CA GLY A 327 9.00 -13.89 -4.26
C GLY A 327 8.52 -13.24 -5.56
N PHE A 328 7.26 -13.44 -5.92
CA PHE A 328 6.63 -12.73 -7.04
C PHE A 328 6.59 -11.21 -6.80
N THR A 329 6.15 -10.75 -5.62
CA THR A 329 6.16 -9.31 -5.27
C THR A 329 7.55 -8.70 -5.46
N ILE A 330 8.59 -9.32 -4.89
CA ILE A 330 9.96 -8.82 -5.01
C ILE A 330 10.41 -8.82 -6.47
N GLY A 331 10.10 -9.89 -7.21
CA GLY A 331 10.41 -10.01 -8.63
C GLY A 331 9.74 -8.91 -9.45
N HIS A 332 8.48 -8.60 -9.18
CA HIS A 332 7.71 -7.53 -9.82
C HIS A 332 8.37 -6.17 -9.58
N GLU A 333 8.60 -5.79 -8.31
CA GLU A 333 9.22 -4.50 -7.97
C GLU A 333 10.63 -4.33 -8.53
N LEU A 334 11.43 -5.39 -8.49
CA LEU A 334 12.77 -5.37 -9.08
C LEU A 334 12.70 -5.23 -10.61
N SER A 335 11.65 -5.76 -11.24
CA SER A 335 11.48 -5.74 -12.69
C SER A 335 11.15 -4.36 -13.23
N HIS A 336 10.54 -3.44 -12.47
CA HIS A 336 10.41 -2.02 -12.87
C HIS A 336 11.77 -1.34 -13.14
N ILE A 337 12.88 -1.84 -12.58
CA ILE A 337 14.23 -1.36 -12.93
C ILE A 337 14.70 -1.94 -14.27
N LEU A 338 14.19 -3.12 -14.65
CA LEU A 338 14.61 -3.92 -15.79
C LEU A 338 13.71 -3.77 -17.02
N ILE A 339 12.51 -3.21 -16.86
CA ILE A 339 11.64 -2.84 -17.97
C ILE A 339 11.87 -1.37 -18.29
N LYS A 340 12.11 -1.06 -19.57
CA LYS A 340 12.17 0.31 -20.04
C LYS A 340 10.88 0.65 -20.79
N SER A 341 9.93 1.32 -20.17
CA SER A 341 8.71 1.85 -20.80
C SER A 341 8.91 3.28 -21.34
N THR A 342 9.64 4.15 -20.65
CA THR A 342 9.82 5.57 -20.97
C THR A 342 11.29 6.02 -21.09
N VAL A 343 11.51 7.31 -21.37
CA VAL A 343 12.86 7.90 -21.44
C VAL A 343 13.47 8.07 -20.03
N GLY A 344 12.64 8.20 -18.99
CA GLY A 344 13.06 8.46 -17.62
C GLY A 344 13.56 7.24 -16.84
N ASP A 345 13.36 6.03 -17.36
CA ASP A 345 13.67 4.80 -16.62
C ASP A 345 15.18 4.54 -16.51
N TYR A 346 15.53 3.64 -15.60
CA TYR A 346 16.90 3.31 -15.22
C TYR A 346 17.75 2.74 -16.35
N LEU A 347 17.14 2.04 -17.32
CA LEU A 347 17.87 1.45 -18.45
C LEU A 347 18.03 2.43 -19.60
N THR A 348 19.18 2.33 -20.28
CA THR A 348 19.45 3.07 -21.52
C THR A 348 18.90 2.38 -22.77
N TYR A 349 18.71 1.06 -22.71
CA TYR A 349 18.18 0.25 -23.80
C TYR A 349 17.35 -0.91 -23.27
N PHE A 350 16.30 -1.29 -24.01
CA PHE A 350 15.50 -2.48 -23.78
C PHE A 350 14.96 -3.01 -25.10
N SER A 351 14.86 -4.33 -25.22
CA SER A 351 14.49 -4.98 -26.48
C SER A 351 13.08 -4.61 -26.95
N LYS A 352 12.97 -4.04 -28.15
CA LYS A 352 11.67 -3.81 -28.81
C LYS A 352 10.89 -5.12 -29.01
N ALA A 353 11.58 -6.23 -29.27
CA ALA A 353 10.94 -7.53 -29.44
C ALA A 353 10.33 -8.02 -28.12
N ALA A 354 11.03 -7.84 -27.00
CA ALA A 354 10.50 -8.15 -25.67
C ALA A 354 9.25 -7.30 -25.36
N LYS A 355 9.27 -5.99 -25.65
CA LYS A 355 8.10 -5.12 -25.48
C LYS A 355 6.88 -5.61 -26.27
N VAL A 356 7.10 -5.99 -27.53
CA VAL A 356 6.04 -6.48 -28.41
C VAL A 356 5.47 -7.79 -27.87
N CYS A 357 6.32 -8.71 -27.41
CA CYS A 357 5.86 -9.97 -26.82
C CYS A 357 4.97 -9.72 -25.60
N ILE A 358 5.43 -8.91 -24.64
CA ILE A 358 4.69 -8.58 -23.41
C ILE A 358 3.30 -8.02 -23.76
N GLN A 359 3.24 -7.01 -24.63
CA GLN A 359 1.98 -6.39 -24.99
C GLN A 359 1.06 -7.32 -25.78
N ASN A 360 1.61 -8.14 -26.69
CA ASN A 360 0.83 -9.13 -27.42
C ASN A 360 0.20 -10.17 -26.48
N GLN A 361 0.95 -10.64 -25.47
CA GLN A 361 0.43 -11.58 -24.48
C GLN A 361 -0.75 -10.98 -23.71
N PHE A 362 -0.58 -9.76 -23.21
CA PHE A 362 -1.64 -9.08 -22.45
C PHE A 362 -2.84 -8.76 -23.34
N ASN A 363 -2.64 -8.30 -24.57
CA ASN A 363 -3.72 -8.10 -25.55
C ASN A 363 -4.50 -9.41 -25.81
N SER A 364 -3.80 -10.51 -26.07
CA SER A 364 -4.40 -11.83 -26.31
C SER A 364 -5.22 -12.30 -25.10
N THR A 365 -4.65 -12.19 -23.91
CA THR A 365 -5.34 -12.55 -22.66
C THR A 365 -6.55 -11.65 -22.41
N CYS A 366 -6.41 -10.35 -22.69
CA CYS A 366 -7.46 -9.35 -22.54
C CYS A 366 -8.64 -9.63 -23.46
N GLU A 367 -8.39 -10.02 -24.71
CA GLU A 367 -9.41 -10.43 -25.67
C GLU A 367 -10.08 -11.74 -25.24
N GLU A 368 -9.30 -12.73 -24.83
CA GLU A 368 -9.79 -14.06 -24.48
C GLU A 368 -10.62 -14.04 -23.20
N PHE A 369 -10.12 -13.40 -22.14
CA PHE A 369 -10.72 -13.42 -20.80
C PHE A 369 -11.55 -12.20 -20.46
N LYS A 370 -11.87 -11.36 -21.45
CA LYS A 370 -12.68 -10.16 -21.22
C LYS A 370 -13.96 -10.48 -20.45
N GLU A 371 -14.16 -9.74 -19.37
CA GLU A 371 -15.42 -9.76 -18.64
C GLU A 371 -16.25 -8.51 -18.97
N GLU A 372 -16.29 -7.51 -18.10
CA GLU A 372 -17.04 -6.27 -18.38
C GLU A 372 -16.31 -5.36 -19.37
N SER A 373 -15.05 -5.05 -19.08
CA SER A 373 -14.20 -4.25 -19.93
C SER A 373 -12.75 -4.70 -19.80
N CYS A 374 -12.03 -4.56 -20.90
CA CYS A 374 -10.62 -4.85 -20.95
C CYS A 374 -9.93 -3.85 -21.86
N VAL A 375 -8.83 -3.27 -21.38
CA VAL A 375 -7.97 -2.37 -22.14
C VAL A 375 -6.54 -2.68 -21.73
N THR A 376 -5.71 -2.80 -22.76
CA THR A 376 -4.27 -3.01 -22.70
C THR A 376 -3.62 -1.94 -23.58
N GLY A 377 -2.71 -1.15 -23.00
CA GLY A 377 -2.09 -0.01 -23.66
C GLY A 377 -0.59 0.11 -23.37
N ASP A 378 0.09 0.94 -24.16
CA ASP A 378 1.53 1.19 -24.01
C ASP A 378 1.90 1.71 -22.62
N HIS A 379 1.00 2.47 -21.97
CA HIS A 379 1.21 3.01 -20.63
C HIS A 379 1.24 1.92 -19.55
N GLN A 380 0.76 0.71 -19.85
CA GLN A 380 0.76 -0.44 -18.94
C GLN A 380 1.92 -1.41 -19.23
N LEU A 381 2.82 -1.07 -20.17
CA LEU A 381 3.95 -1.93 -20.54
C LEU A 381 4.87 -2.23 -19.36
N ASP A 382 5.05 -1.25 -18.48
CA ASP A 382 5.94 -1.37 -17.33
C ASP A 382 5.45 -2.45 -16.38
N ASP A 383 4.21 -2.31 -15.88
CA ASP A 383 3.54 -3.27 -15.01
C ASP A 383 3.36 -4.65 -15.65
N ASN A 384 2.91 -4.69 -16.91
CA ASN A 384 2.72 -5.95 -17.62
C ASN A 384 4.05 -6.70 -17.79
N GLY A 385 5.14 -5.97 -18.03
CA GLY A 385 6.48 -6.52 -18.11
C GLY A 385 7.00 -6.98 -16.75
N ALA A 386 6.72 -6.21 -15.70
CA ALA A 386 7.07 -6.53 -14.33
C ALA A 386 6.34 -7.79 -13.81
N ASP A 387 5.08 -7.99 -14.20
CA ASP A 387 4.33 -9.22 -13.92
C ASP A 387 4.97 -10.45 -14.56
N ILE A 388 5.25 -10.41 -15.86
CA ILE A 388 5.84 -11.57 -16.56
C ILE A 388 7.22 -11.86 -15.99
N LEU A 389 8.11 -10.87 -15.91
CA LEU A 389 9.47 -11.08 -15.44
C LEU A 389 9.52 -11.47 -13.96
N GLY A 390 8.70 -10.83 -13.12
CA GLY A 390 8.59 -11.15 -11.70
C GLY A 390 8.14 -12.59 -11.47
N ALA A 391 7.16 -13.06 -12.23
CA ALA A 391 6.69 -14.43 -12.15
C ALA A 391 7.71 -15.45 -12.68
N GLN A 392 8.42 -15.13 -13.76
CA GLN A 392 9.51 -15.97 -14.28
C GLN A 392 10.64 -16.11 -13.26
N LEU A 393 11.05 -15.00 -12.62
CA LEU A 393 12.07 -15.01 -11.58
C LEU A 393 11.64 -15.84 -10.36
N ALA A 394 10.42 -15.59 -9.86
CA ALA A 394 9.87 -16.34 -8.73
C ALA A 394 9.74 -17.84 -9.05
N TYR A 395 9.27 -18.19 -10.24
CA TYR A 395 9.15 -19.57 -10.67
C TYR A 395 10.53 -20.25 -10.78
N TYR A 396 11.56 -19.56 -11.26
CA TYR A 396 12.92 -20.11 -11.27
C TYR A 396 13.47 -20.34 -9.85
N VAL A 397 13.15 -19.46 -8.88
CA VAL A 397 13.46 -19.71 -7.46
C VAL A 397 12.73 -20.96 -6.97
N LEU A 398 11.44 -21.13 -7.31
CA LEU A 398 10.68 -22.33 -6.96
C LEU A 398 11.35 -23.60 -7.49
N GLU A 399 11.74 -23.62 -8.77
CA GLU A 399 12.44 -24.75 -9.37
C GLU A 399 13.78 -25.05 -8.69
N ARG A 400 14.54 -24.01 -8.29
CA ARG A 400 15.81 -24.18 -7.55
C ARG A 400 15.61 -24.78 -6.15
N HIS A 401 14.50 -24.44 -5.48
CA HIS A 401 14.20 -24.92 -4.12
C HIS A 401 13.66 -26.35 -4.11
N PHE A 402 12.77 -26.69 -5.05
CA PHE A 402 12.07 -27.97 -5.04
C PHE A 402 12.62 -28.99 -6.04
N GLY A 403 13.23 -28.56 -7.15
CA GLY A 403 13.74 -29.47 -8.18
C GLY A 403 12.70 -30.50 -8.62
N ASP A 404 13.00 -31.79 -8.42
CA ASP A 404 12.10 -32.89 -8.77
C ASP A 404 10.86 -33.00 -7.85
N ASP A 405 10.89 -32.36 -6.67
CA ASP A 405 9.82 -32.41 -5.67
C ASP A 405 8.69 -31.39 -5.91
N LEU A 406 8.71 -30.66 -7.04
CA LEU A 406 7.65 -29.70 -7.42
C LEU A 406 6.24 -30.33 -7.44
N MET A 407 6.16 -31.61 -7.80
CA MET A 407 4.91 -32.37 -7.85
C MET A 407 4.60 -33.11 -6.55
N GLU A 408 5.43 -32.99 -5.50
CA GLU A 408 5.13 -33.57 -4.20
C GLU A 408 3.85 -32.94 -3.64
N ILE A 409 2.97 -33.78 -3.10
CA ILE A 409 1.71 -33.33 -2.53
C ILE A 409 1.96 -32.62 -1.21
N HIS A 410 1.59 -31.34 -1.17
CA HIS A 410 1.50 -30.59 0.06
C HIS A 410 0.38 -31.17 0.94
N LYS A 411 0.80 -31.85 2.01
CA LYS A 411 -0.06 -32.71 2.86
C LYS A 411 -1.30 -32.02 3.43
N SER A 412 -1.21 -30.72 3.72
CA SER A 412 -2.30 -29.93 4.31
C SER A 412 -3.47 -29.80 3.31
N LEU A 413 -3.16 -29.49 2.05
CA LEU A 413 -4.15 -29.09 1.05
C LEU A 413 -4.48 -30.20 0.02
N GLY A 414 -3.63 -31.22 -0.08
CA GLY A 414 -3.81 -32.29 -1.06
C GLY A 414 -3.51 -31.87 -2.51
N ILE A 415 -2.70 -30.82 -2.70
CA ILE A 415 -2.26 -30.35 -4.03
C ILE A 415 -0.72 -30.34 -4.13
N PRO A 416 -0.15 -30.44 -5.35
CA PRO A 416 1.28 -30.25 -5.58
C PRO A 416 1.82 -28.90 -5.09
N GLN A 417 3.11 -28.85 -4.72
CA GLN A 417 3.81 -27.60 -4.39
C GLN A 417 3.69 -26.56 -5.51
N GLN A 418 3.83 -27.02 -6.76
CA GLN A 418 3.74 -26.18 -7.94
C GLN A 418 2.36 -25.52 -8.10
N GLN A 419 1.27 -26.23 -7.79
CA GLN A 419 -0.07 -25.64 -7.81
C GLN A 419 -0.21 -24.57 -6.72
N LEU A 420 0.29 -24.84 -5.50
CA LEU A 420 0.25 -23.90 -4.38
C LEU A 420 0.98 -22.58 -4.71
N PHE A 421 2.10 -22.64 -5.42
CA PHE A 421 2.80 -21.47 -5.94
C PHE A 421 1.89 -20.60 -6.84
N PHE A 422 1.17 -21.20 -7.80
CA PHE A 422 0.28 -20.47 -8.70
C PHE A 422 -0.91 -19.85 -7.96
N TYR A 423 -1.50 -20.56 -6.98
CA TYR A 423 -2.53 -19.98 -6.13
C TYR A 423 -2.01 -18.78 -5.33
N ALA A 424 -0.78 -18.87 -4.83
CA ALA A 424 -0.19 -17.79 -4.06
C ALA A 424 -0.04 -16.51 -4.89
N ILE A 425 0.38 -16.60 -6.15
CA ILE A 425 0.39 -15.45 -7.07
C ILE A 425 -1.04 -14.92 -7.24
N ALA A 426 -2.00 -15.78 -7.59
CA ALA A 426 -3.37 -15.33 -7.87
C ALA A 426 -4.04 -14.64 -6.67
N TYR A 427 -3.78 -15.07 -5.44
CA TYR A 427 -4.35 -14.45 -4.23
C TYR A 427 -3.88 -13.03 -3.97
N MET A 428 -2.78 -12.58 -4.58
CA MET A 428 -2.39 -11.17 -4.58
C MET A 428 -3.34 -10.31 -5.39
N PHE A 429 -3.89 -10.88 -6.47
CA PHE A 429 -4.76 -10.21 -7.44
C PHE A 429 -6.25 -10.48 -7.18
N CYS A 430 -6.58 -11.29 -6.17
CA CYS A 430 -7.94 -11.37 -5.65
C CYS A 430 -8.27 -10.14 -4.76
N ASP A 431 -7.64 -8.98 -4.99
CA ASP A 431 -7.67 -7.85 -4.08
C ASP A 431 -8.41 -6.61 -4.60
N VAL A 432 -8.84 -5.76 -3.67
CA VAL A 432 -9.16 -4.34 -3.89
C VAL A 432 -8.41 -3.61 -2.78
N SER A 433 -7.41 -2.78 -3.13
CA SER A 433 -6.44 -2.15 -2.20
C SER A 433 -7.00 -1.85 -0.80
N ILE A 434 -6.39 -2.42 0.24
CA ILE A 434 -6.75 -2.25 1.67
C ILE A 434 -6.88 -0.77 2.07
N VAL A 435 -6.08 0.10 1.47
CA VAL A 435 -6.04 1.52 1.79
C VAL A 435 -7.25 2.29 1.31
N SER A 436 -7.88 1.86 0.22
CA SER A 436 -9.13 2.46 -0.24
C SER A 436 -10.20 2.48 0.88
N ARG A 437 -10.18 1.48 1.78
CA ARG A 437 -11.11 1.37 2.91
C ARG A 437 -10.71 2.15 4.17
N PHE A 438 -9.43 2.48 4.37
CA PHE A 438 -9.05 3.44 5.42
C PHE A 438 -9.45 4.88 5.06
N TYR A 439 -9.62 5.19 3.77
CA TYR A 439 -9.96 6.53 3.28
C TYR A 439 -11.45 6.77 2.99
N ASP A 440 -12.21 5.79 2.48
CA ASP A 440 -13.65 5.93 2.27
C ASP A 440 -14.37 4.56 2.16
N GLN A 441 -15.26 4.26 3.10
CA GLN A 441 -16.00 2.98 3.18
C GLN A 441 -17.07 2.83 2.08
N LYS A 442 -17.29 3.87 1.26
CA LYS A 442 -18.44 3.99 0.36
C LYS A 442 -18.29 3.32 -1.01
N TYR A 443 -17.09 2.89 -1.40
CA TYR A 443 -16.82 2.29 -2.72
C TYR A 443 -16.61 0.78 -2.65
N CYS A 444 -17.56 0.03 -2.08
CA CYS A 444 -17.54 -1.42 -2.12
C CYS A 444 -18.95 -1.96 -2.36
N LEU A 445 -19.29 -2.21 -3.61
CA LEU A 445 -20.41 -3.08 -3.96
C LEU A 445 -19.94 -4.07 -5.03
N GLN A 446 -19.69 -5.30 -4.55
CA GLN A 446 -19.81 -6.59 -5.22
C GLN A 446 -18.56 -7.10 -5.95
N GLY A 447 -18.30 -8.40 -5.75
CA GLY A 447 -17.40 -9.25 -6.52
C GLY A 447 -17.90 -9.37 -7.95
N ASN A 448 -17.81 -8.24 -8.66
CA ASN A 448 -18.32 -8.02 -9.99
C ASN A 448 -17.38 -8.65 -11.01
N ALA A 449 -17.87 -8.67 -12.24
CA ALA A 449 -17.02 -8.95 -13.38
C ALA A 449 -15.85 -7.94 -13.39
N GLY A 450 -14.66 -8.45 -13.70
CA GLY A 450 -13.45 -7.67 -13.82
C GLY A 450 -13.63 -6.60 -14.88
N LYS A 451 -13.17 -5.39 -14.55
CA LYS A 451 -13.23 -4.23 -15.43
C LYS A 451 -11.93 -3.45 -15.35
N THR A 452 -11.61 -2.74 -16.42
CA THR A 452 -10.50 -1.80 -16.43
C THR A 452 -10.71 -0.69 -15.39
N SER A 453 -9.70 -0.46 -14.57
CA SER A 453 -9.68 0.63 -13.60
C SER A 453 -9.46 1.97 -14.29
N ILE A 454 -10.16 3.00 -13.80
CA ILE A 454 -10.08 4.38 -14.29
C ILE A 454 -9.71 5.25 -13.10
N ASN A 455 -8.64 6.01 -13.24
CA ASN A 455 -8.14 6.96 -12.26
C ASN A 455 -9.16 8.09 -12.01
N HIS A 456 -9.01 8.79 -10.89
CA HIS A 456 -9.88 9.91 -10.53
C HIS A 456 -9.92 11.05 -11.56
N ASP A 457 -8.87 11.19 -12.37
CA ASP A 457 -8.77 12.17 -13.46
C ASP A 457 -9.39 11.68 -14.79
N GLY A 458 -9.94 10.46 -14.82
CA GLY A 458 -10.54 9.84 -16.00
C GLY A 458 -9.55 9.13 -16.91
N THR A 459 -8.26 9.06 -16.56
CA THR A 459 -7.26 8.27 -17.28
C THR A 459 -7.37 6.78 -16.93
N LEU A 460 -6.83 5.93 -17.80
CA LEU A 460 -6.75 4.51 -17.51
C LEU A 460 -5.67 4.26 -16.45
N ASP A 461 -5.93 3.29 -15.58
CA ASP A 461 -4.94 2.75 -14.64
C ASP A 461 -3.70 2.24 -15.39
N GLU A 462 -2.53 2.38 -14.76
CA GLU A 462 -1.25 1.87 -15.27
C GLU A 462 -1.17 0.34 -15.18
N HIS A 463 -1.98 -0.28 -14.33
CA HIS A 463 -2.10 -1.73 -14.25
C HIS A 463 -3.20 -2.25 -15.19
N SER A 464 -2.94 -3.40 -15.80
CA SER A 464 -4.00 -4.17 -16.45
C SER A 464 -5.02 -4.69 -15.43
N ALA A 465 -6.23 -5.04 -15.87
CA ALA A 465 -7.21 -5.64 -14.96
C ALA A 465 -6.69 -6.98 -14.38
N ASP A 466 -6.96 -7.25 -13.10
CA ASP A 466 -6.37 -8.37 -12.34
C ASP A 466 -6.55 -9.75 -12.99
N TYR A 467 -7.72 -10.01 -13.56
CA TYR A 467 -7.97 -11.27 -14.28
C TYR A 467 -7.07 -11.42 -15.52
N THR A 468 -6.73 -10.31 -16.18
CA THR A 468 -5.80 -10.29 -17.30
C THR A 468 -4.39 -10.53 -16.80
N ARG A 469 -3.97 -9.84 -15.72
CA ARG A 469 -2.64 -10.00 -15.11
C ARG A 469 -2.38 -11.46 -14.73
N VAL A 470 -3.29 -12.06 -13.95
CA VAL A 470 -3.15 -13.46 -13.50
C VAL A 470 -3.12 -14.41 -14.68
N ASN A 471 -4.10 -14.36 -15.58
CA ASN A 471 -4.18 -15.36 -16.64
C ASN A 471 -3.03 -15.21 -17.65
N ALA A 472 -2.58 -13.98 -17.93
CA ALA A 472 -1.45 -13.71 -18.81
C ALA A 472 -0.17 -14.33 -18.23
N VAL A 473 0.10 -14.08 -16.95
CA VAL A 473 1.26 -14.64 -16.24
C VAL A 473 1.22 -16.17 -16.21
N MET A 474 0.09 -16.77 -15.84
CA MET A 474 -0.01 -18.23 -15.76
C MET A 474 0.22 -18.89 -17.11
N SER A 475 -0.34 -18.33 -18.19
CA SER A 475 -0.17 -18.86 -19.54
C SER A 475 1.27 -18.75 -20.06
N GLN A 476 2.07 -17.83 -19.50
CA GLN A 476 3.49 -17.63 -19.80
C GLN A 476 4.44 -18.46 -18.93
N LEU A 477 3.94 -19.29 -18.01
CA LEU A 477 4.77 -20.19 -17.22
C LEU A 477 4.53 -21.63 -17.70
N PRO A 478 5.48 -22.26 -18.43
CA PRO A 478 5.30 -23.63 -18.94
C PRO A 478 4.97 -24.66 -17.85
N GLY A 479 5.40 -24.40 -16.61
CA GLY A 479 5.04 -25.20 -15.45
C GLY A 479 3.54 -25.26 -15.15
N PHE A 480 2.76 -24.25 -15.55
CA PHE A 480 1.32 -24.17 -15.29
C PHE A 480 0.55 -25.29 -15.98
N GLN A 481 0.78 -25.48 -17.28
CA GLN A 481 0.12 -26.54 -18.05
C GLN A 481 0.35 -27.91 -17.42
N LYS A 482 1.60 -28.18 -17.02
CA LYS A 482 1.98 -29.43 -16.37
C LYS A 482 1.35 -29.58 -14.99
N ALA A 483 1.34 -28.52 -14.18
CA ALA A 483 0.85 -28.57 -12.81
C ALA A 483 -0.66 -28.88 -12.73
N PHE A 484 -1.45 -28.37 -13.69
CA PHE A 484 -2.90 -28.56 -13.72
C PHE A 484 -3.37 -29.57 -14.78
N GLU A 485 -2.44 -30.22 -15.48
CA GLU A 485 -2.71 -31.19 -16.55
C GLU A 485 -3.62 -30.62 -17.66
N CYS A 486 -3.41 -29.34 -17.99
CA CYS A 486 -4.22 -28.67 -19.01
C CYS A 486 -3.92 -29.22 -20.41
N SER A 487 -4.99 -29.47 -21.17
CA SER A 487 -4.87 -29.86 -22.57
C SER A 487 -4.35 -28.70 -23.44
N GLU A 488 -3.75 -29.01 -24.59
CA GLU A 488 -3.23 -27.99 -25.51
C GLU A 488 -4.32 -27.08 -26.10
N ASP A 489 -5.57 -27.56 -26.11
CA ASP A 489 -6.76 -26.83 -26.54
C ASP A 489 -7.50 -26.13 -25.39
N SER A 490 -6.97 -26.19 -24.16
CA SER A 490 -7.57 -25.48 -23.03
C SER A 490 -7.42 -23.98 -23.21
N ARG A 491 -8.42 -23.24 -22.77
CA ARG A 491 -8.50 -21.78 -22.94
C ARG A 491 -7.27 -21.05 -22.40
N MET A 492 -6.79 -21.44 -21.21
CA MET A 492 -5.56 -20.91 -20.60
C MET A 492 -4.30 -21.14 -21.43
N ILE A 493 -4.22 -22.26 -22.16
CA ILE A 493 -3.06 -22.58 -22.99
C ILE A 493 -3.16 -21.89 -24.35
N THR A 494 -4.36 -21.84 -24.95
CA THR A 494 -4.56 -21.18 -26.24
C THR A 494 -4.51 -19.66 -26.16
N SER A 495 -4.68 -19.05 -24.98
CA SER A 495 -4.51 -17.61 -24.78
C SER A 495 -3.05 -17.15 -24.80
N ALA A 496 -2.11 -18.07 -24.58
CA ALA A 496 -0.69 -17.76 -24.64
C ALA A 496 -0.29 -17.39 -26.08
N THR A 497 0.45 -16.29 -26.22
CA THR A 497 1.17 -15.98 -27.46
C THR A 497 2.51 -16.75 -27.48
N GLU A 498 3.50 -16.26 -28.22
CA GLU A 498 4.86 -16.76 -28.03
C GLU A 498 5.33 -16.54 -26.57
N GLN A 499 6.20 -17.44 -26.09
CA GLN A 499 6.80 -17.33 -24.77
C GLN A 499 7.68 -16.07 -24.72
N CYS A 500 7.42 -15.19 -23.75
CA CYS A 500 8.15 -13.94 -23.57
C CYS A 500 9.40 -14.14 -22.72
N ASP A 501 10.48 -14.63 -23.33
CA ASP A 501 11.80 -14.69 -22.71
C ASP A 501 12.41 -13.27 -22.64
N ILE A 502 12.10 -12.49 -21.60
CA ILE A 502 12.53 -11.08 -21.49
C ILE A 502 14.05 -10.97 -21.28
N TYR A 503 14.58 -11.79 -20.36
CA TYR A 503 16.00 -11.95 -20.05
C TYR A 503 16.38 -13.44 -20.08
N GLY A 504 17.69 -13.70 -20.21
CA GLY A 504 18.27 -15.04 -20.28
C GLY A 504 18.63 -15.47 -21.71
N LYS A 505 19.20 -16.66 -21.83
CA LYS A 505 19.77 -17.20 -23.09
C LYS A 505 18.81 -17.29 -24.28
N ASN A 506 17.50 -17.36 -24.02
CA ASN A 506 16.47 -17.49 -25.05
C ASN A 506 15.86 -16.12 -25.43
N ALA A 507 16.30 -15.03 -24.78
CA ALA A 507 15.77 -13.71 -25.06
C ALA A 507 16.12 -13.24 -26.49
N PRO A 508 15.34 -12.31 -27.08
CA PRO A 508 15.52 -11.91 -28.48
C PRO A 508 16.94 -11.41 -28.79
N GLU A 509 17.45 -11.69 -29.99
CA GLU A 509 18.81 -11.32 -30.39
C GLU A 509 19.04 -9.81 -30.61
N ASN A 510 18.06 -9.09 -31.20
CA ASN A 510 18.12 -7.67 -31.59
C ASN A 510 19.53 -7.06 -31.73
N LYS A 511 20.13 -7.18 -32.92
CA LYS A 511 21.46 -6.62 -33.23
C LYS A 511 21.40 -5.11 -33.40
N ARG A 512 22.45 -4.42 -32.95
CA ARG A 512 22.65 -2.96 -33.12
C ARG A 512 22.63 -2.62 -34.62
N HIS A 513 21.74 -1.71 -35.04
CA HIS A 513 21.73 -1.14 -36.39
C HIS A 513 22.79 -0.08 -36.56
#